data_AF-A0A4V3STT3-F1
#
_entry.id   AF-A0A4V3STT3-F1
#
_cell.length_a   1.000
_cell.length_b   1.000
_cell.length_c   1.000
_cell.angle_alpha   90.00
_cell.angle_beta   90.00
_cell.angle_gamma   90.00
#
_symmetry.space_group_name_H-M   'P 1'
#
loop_
_entity.id
_entity.type
_entity.pdbx_description
1 polymer ?
#
loop_
_entity_poly.entity_id
_entity_poly.type
_entity_poly.pdbx_seq_one_letter_code
_entity_poly.pdbx_strand_id
1 'polypeptide(L)'
;MNMIMSKIAKLILCLIIPVIGFVFYIKEHYLDGTNSRISFEPFFKTDSSDPDYIPPLPELTDFDRGVLRVCGDWGAHPDEEDFRILLDCPQHQEVLKRIYDKLDHQVATPNAGLGLFKDELTKIWFTNSGVEKETIGFGHIFCGEPDRLGLGGMHFVGRYVEAQENKWAGAIWGNKSLCNKLDIKPPVYTFGMKYLGKGGEVKVKCPNGYAHNLHADDILVSATKAFKELGKDGMCLYKMEDANYQSVFVRKNDAILTFYPDLTPKCNDKSINCSCSKS
;
A
#
# COMPACT_ATOMS: atom_id res chain seq x y z
N MET A 1 -34.76 6.44 3.90
CA MET A 1 -34.78 7.78 3.28
C MET A 1 -33.60 7.84 2.32
N ASN A 2 -33.85 7.54 1.05
CA ASN A 2 -32.80 7.42 0.03
C ASN A 2 -32.22 8.81 -0.28
N MET A 3 -31.02 9.10 0.22
CA MET A 3 -30.25 10.26 -0.23
C MET A 3 -29.65 9.94 -1.59
N ILE A 4 -30.39 10.26 -2.65
CA ILE A 4 -29.82 10.41 -3.99
C ILE A 4 -28.95 11.67 -3.93
N MET A 5 -27.67 11.52 -3.58
CA MET A 5 -26.69 12.59 -3.77
C MET A 5 -26.61 12.89 -5.27
N SER A 6 -26.89 14.15 -5.63
CA SER A 6 -26.79 14.65 -7.00
C SER A 6 -25.38 14.39 -7.55
N LYS A 7 -25.27 14.04 -8.84
CA LYS A 7 -23.98 13.90 -9.55
C LYS A 7 -23.06 15.12 -9.35
N ILE A 8 -23.65 16.30 -9.15
CA ILE A 8 -22.94 17.55 -8.87
C ILE A 8 -22.27 17.52 -7.50
N ALA A 9 -22.87 16.94 -6.47
CA ALA A 9 -22.28 16.81 -5.13
C ALA A 9 -21.10 15.83 -5.11
N LYS A 10 -21.17 14.72 -5.88
CA LYS A 10 -20.02 13.79 -6.05
C LYS A 10 -18.85 14.45 -6.80
N LEU A 11 -19.14 15.27 -7.81
CA LEU A 11 -18.12 16.02 -8.55
C LEU A 11 -17.43 17.06 -7.65
N ILE A 12 -18.21 17.75 -6.82
CA ILE A 12 -17.74 18.75 -5.85
C ILE A 12 -16.88 18.10 -4.76
N LEU A 13 -17.22 16.91 -4.24
CA LEU A 13 -16.37 16.22 -3.27
C LEU A 13 -15.01 15.81 -3.88
N CYS A 14 -15.00 15.33 -5.13
CA CYS A 14 -13.77 15.06 -5.88
C CYS A 14 -12.91 16.30 -6.18
N LEU A 15 -13.54 17.48 -6.32
CA LEU A 15 -12.89 18.73 -6.74
C LEU A 15 -12.64 19.74 -5.60
N ILE A 16 -13.25 19.59 -4.41
CA ILE A 16 -13.11 20.49 -3.25
C ILE A 16 -12.17 19.93 -2.16
N ILE A 17 -11.96 18.61 -2.10
CA ILE A 17 -10.87 18.02 -1.32
C ILE A 17 -9.47 18.62 -1.64
N PRO A 18 -9.11 19.02 -2.89
CA PRO A 18 -7.84 19.68 -3.15
C PRO A 18 -7.74 21.11 -2.58
N VAL A 19 -8.84 21.74 -2.17
CA VAL A 19 -8.82 23.14 -1.69
C VAL A 19 -8.93 23.19 -0.16
N ILE A 20 -9.80 22.38 0.45
CA ILE A 20 -9.97 22.38 1.91
C ILE A 20 -8.90 21.51 2.58
N GLY A 21 -8.57 20.34 2.01
CA GLY A 21 -7.47 19.50 2.50
C GLY A 21 -6.12 20.21 2.42
N PHE A 22 -5.87 21.00 1.37
CA PHE A 22 -4.63 21.76 1.20
C PHE A 22 -4.48 22.92 2.21
N VAL A 23 -5.60 23.55 2.62
CA VAL A 23 -5.59 24.65 3.61
C VAL A 23 -5.35 24.14 5.04
N PHE A 24 -5.83 22.94 5.39
CA PHE A 24 -5.51 22.30 6.68
C PHE A 24 -4.13 21.62 6.68
N TYR A 25 -3.74 20.98 5.57
CA TYR A 25 -2.43 20.33 5.40
C TYR A 25 -1.25 21.31 5.56
N ILE A 26 -1.35 22.54 5.03
CA ILE A 26 -0.30 23.55 5.21
C ILE A 26 -0.26 24.12 6.64
N LYS A 27 -1.40 24.20 7.33
CA LYS A 27 -1.48 24.88 8.63
C LYS A 27 -1.00 24.00 9.79
N GLU A 28 -1.12 22.68 9.69
CA GLU A 28 -0.61 21.75 10.71
C GLU A 28 0.88 21.41 10.52
N HIS A 29 1.39 21.33 9.28
CA HIS A 29 2.79 20.99 9.04
C HIS A 29 3.81 22.12 9.25
N TYR A 30 3.38 23.40 9.30
CA TYR A 30 4.30 24.53 9.46
C TYR A 30 4.45 25.03 10.91
N LEU A 31 3.74 24.47 11.88
CA LEU A 31 3.75 24.96 13.27
C LEU A 31 4.28 24.00 14.33
N ASP A 32 4.92 22.88 13.96
CA ASP A 32 5.65 22.06 14.94
C ASP A 32 7.17 22.11 14.72
N GLY A 33 7.76 23.20 15.23
CA GLY A 33 9.20 23.48 15.21
C GLY A 33 10.03 22.63 16.18
N THR A 34 9.66 21.38 16.46
CA THR A 34 10.39 20.51 17.41
C THR A 34 11.07 19.29 16.79
N ASN A 35 10.74 18.89 15.55
CA ASN A 35 11.32 17.70 14.89
C ASN A 35 12.53 17.95 13.97
N SER A 36 13.15 19.13 14.00
CA SER A 36 14.21 19.53 13.05
C SER A 36 15.56 18.81 13.18
N ARG A 37 15.69 17.78 14.02
CA ARG A 37 16.97 17.08 14.27
C ARG A 37 17.06 15.65 13.75
N ILE A 38 15.96 15.04 13.33
CA ILE A 38 15.98 13.66 12.84
C ILE A 38 16.19 13.68 11.33
N SER A 39 17.38 13.25 10.91
CA SER A 39 17.71 13.05 9.49
C SER A 39 17.64 11.57 9.16
N PHE A 40 16.81 11.24 8.18
CA PHE A 40 16.66 9.89 7.65
C PHE A 40 17.48 9.74 6.37
N GLU A 41 18.10 8.58 6.17
CA GLU A 41 18.75 8.22 4.89
C GLU A 41 17.65 7.96 3.85
N PRO A 42 17.72 8.50 2.63
CA PRO A 42 16.60 8.43 1.70
C PRO A 42 16.38 7.00 1.17
N PHE A 43 15.12 6.68 0.85
CA PHE A 43 14.75 5.49 0.08
C PHE A 43 15.09 5.61 -1.40
N PHE A 44 15.08 6.83 -1.94
CA PHE A 44 15.28 7.10 -3.36
C PHE A 44 16.36 8.16 -3.58
N LYS A 45 17.03 8.10 -4.72
CA LYS A 45 18.05 9.08 -5.10
C LYS A 45 17.48 10.49 -5.03
N THR A 46 18.20 11.37 -4.35
CA THR A 46 17.97 12.80 -4.26
C THR A 46 18.89 13.58 -5.19
N ASP A 47 20.01 12.99 -5.59
CA ASP A 47 20.93 13.53 -6.59
C ASP A 47 21.56 12.44 -7.47
N SER A 48 22.24 12.84 -8.54
CA SER A 48 22.86 11.90 -9.48
C SER A 48 24.14 11.24 -8.96
N SER A 49 24.69 11.72 -7.85
CA SER A 49 25.87 11.15 -7.19
C SER A 49 25.54 10.07 -6.17
N ASP A 50 24.25 9.90 -5.83
CA ASP A 50 23.79 8.84 -4.96
C ASP A 50 24.15 7.43 -5.49
N PRO A 51 24.55 6.50 -4.60
CA PRO A 51 24.96 5.15 -4.99
C PRO A 51 23.93 4.41 -5.85
N ASP A 52 24.38 3.58 -6.77
CA ASP A 52 23.52 2.87 -7.74
C ASP A 52 22.56 1.85 -7.14
N TYR A 53 22.82 1.39 -5.91
CA TYR A 53 21.89 0.51 -5.20
C TYR A 53 20.67 1.26 -4.64
N ILE A 54 20.72 2.60 -4.55
CA ILE A 54 19.58 3.43 -4.18
C ILE A 54 18.73 3.63 -5.44
N PRO A 55 17.44 3.26 -5.43
CA PRO A 55 16.58 3.40 -6.59
C PRO A 55 16.35 4.87 -6.97
N PRO A 56 16.12 5.18 -8.26
CA PRO A 56 15.63 6.50 -8.64
C PRO A 56 14.24 6.77 -8.03
N LEU A 57 13.91 8.04 -7.82
CA LEU A 57 12.57 8.43 -7.36
C LEU A 57 11.53 8.02 -8.42
N PRO A 58 10.51 7.20 -8.07
CA PRO A 58 9.48 6.79 -9.01
C PRO A 58 8.48 7.92 -9.25
N GLU A 59 7.95 7.99 -10.47
CA GLU A 59 6.86 8.90 -10.80
C GLU A 59 5.53 8.31 -10.30
N LEU A 60 4.84 9.01 -9.39
CA LEU A 60 3.54 8.57 -8.90
C LEU A 60 2.41 8.98 -9.86
N THR A 61 1.53 8.04 -10.18
CA THR A 61 0.32 8.28 -10.96
C THR A 61 -0.72 9.07 -10.14
N ASP A 62 -1.75 9.61 -10.81
CA ASP A 62 -2.85 10.26 -10.11
C ASP A 62 -3.61 9.30 -9.18
N PHE A 63 -3.68 8.02 -9.54
CA PHE A 63 -4.33 7.01 -8.71
C PHE A 63 -3.50 6.66 -7.48
N ASP A 64 -2.17 6.60 -7.60
CA ASP A 64 -1.25 6.46 -6.46
C ASP A 64 -1.47 7.56 -5.43
N ARG A 65 -1.53 8.82 -5.88
CA ARG A 65 -1.82 9.97 -5.02
C ARG A 65 -3.22 9.88 -4.41
N GLY A 66 -4.19 9.34 -5.16
CA GLY A 66 -5.51 8.99 -4.65
C GLY A 66 -5.45 8.02 -3.47
N VAL A 67 -4.69 6.94 -3.59
CA VAL A 67 -4.48 5.96 -2.53
C VAL A 67 -3.74 6.53 -1.32
N LEU A 68 -2.72 7.37 -1.52
CA LEU A 68 -2.04 8.07 -0.42
C LEU A 68 -3.00 8.97 0.37
N ARG A 69 -3.96 9.64 -0.30
CA ARG A 69 -4.99 10.41 0.40
C ARG A 69 -5.90 9.55 1.27
N VAL A 70 -6.25 8.35 0.82
CA VAL A 70 -7.01 7.38 1.65
C VAL A 70 -6.17 6.93 2.85
N CYS A 71 -4.85 6.78 2.68
CA CYS A 71 -3.96 6.47 3.79
C CYS A 71 -3.85 7.57 4.84
N GLY A 72 -3.98 8.84 4.45
CA GLY A 72 -3.85 9.97 5.37
C GLY A 72 -2.44 10.11 5.95
N ASP A 73 -2.33 10.77 7.11
CA ASP A 73 -1.05 11.04 7.77
C ASP A 73 -0.35 9.76 8.28
N TRP A 74 0.88 9.92 8.77
CA TRP A 74 1.66 8.82 9.32
C TRP A 74 1.00 8.18 10.55
N GLY A 75 0.64 6.90 10.43
CA GLY A 75 -0.06 6.17 11.49
C GLY A 75 -1.56 6.45 11.60
N ALA A 76 -2.15 7.16 10.63
CA ALA A 76 -3.59 7.25 10.48
C ALA A 76 -4.19 5.88 10.09
N HIS A 77 -5.47 5.71 10.40
CA HIS A 77 -6.23 4.52 9.98
C HIS A 77 -7.10 4.91 8.79
N PRO A 78 -6.91 4.27 7.62
CA PRO A 78 -7.68 4.59 6.43
C PRO A 78 -9.15 4.19 6.61
N ASP A 79 -10.04 4.96 5.99
CA ASP A 79 -11.48 4.76 6.07
C ASP A 79 -12.06 4.10 4.80
N GLU A 80 -13.05 3.22 5.01
CA GLU A 80 -13.71 2.48 3.93
C GLU A 80 -14.48 3.41 2.97
N GLU A 81 -15.13 4.46 3.50
CA GLU A 81 -15.88 5.43 2.72
C GLU A 81 -14.93 6.25 1.84
N ASP A 82 -13.77 6.65 2.35
CA ASP A 82 -12.75 7.37 1.57
C ASP A 82 -12.23 6.54 0.40
N PHE A 83 -11.97 5.24 0.62
CA PHE A 83 -11.62 4.34 -0.47
C PHE A 83 -12.77 4.19 -1.47
N ARG A 84 -14.01 4.06 -0.98
CA ARG A 84 -15.18 3.96 -1.85
C ARG A 84 -15.38 5.22 -2.70
N ILE A 85 -15.10 6.40 -2.14
CA ILE A 85 -15.09 7.70 -2.83
C ILE A 85 -13.98 7.73 -3.89
N LEU A 86 -12.77 7.27 -3.56
CA LEU A 86 -11.68 7.14 -4.53
C LEU A 86 -12.12 6.33 -5.76
N LEU A 87 -12.77 5.17 -5.55
CA LEU A 87 -13.27 4.33 -6.64
C LEU A 87 -14.42 4.98 -7.44
N ASP A 88 -15.20 5.87 -6.82
CA ASP A 88 -16.28 6.62 -7.47
C ASP A 88 -15.83 7.90 -8.18
N CYS A 89 -14.57 8.31 -7.98
CA CYS A 89 -14.14 9.59 -8.46
C CYS A 89 -13.97 9.61 -9.99
N PRO A 90 -14.60 10.56 -10.72
CA PRO A 90 -14.53 10.61 -12.19
C PRO A 90 -13.11 10.69 -12.75
N GLN A 91 -12.20 11.34 -12.01
CA GLN A 91 -10.80 11.47 -12.40
C GLN A 91 -10.07 10.11 -12.51
N HIS A 92 -10.58 9.08 -11.84
CA HIS A 92 -10.00 7.73 -11.85
C HIS A 92 -10.79 6.74 -12.69
N GLN A 93 -11.80 7.19 -13.45
CA GLN A 93 -12.70 6.29 -14.17
C GLN A 93 -11.98 5.34 -15.15
N GLU A 94 -10.95 5.83 -15.85
CA GLU A 94 -10.19 5.02 -16.80
C GLU A 94 -9.32 3.98 -16.09
N VAL A 95 -8.74 4.34 -14.93
CA VAL A 95 -7.99 3.39 -14.09
C VAL A 95 -8.94 2.33 -13.56
N LEU A 96 -10.10 2.73 -13.03
CA LEU A 96 -11.10 1.81 -12.50
C LEU A 96 -11.65 0.86 -13.56
N LYS A 97 -11.86 1.35 -14.78
CA LYS A 97 -12.28 0.51 -15.90
C LYS A 97 -11.22 -0.54 -16.22
N ARG A 98 -9.93 -0.17 -16.24
CA ARG A 98 -8.84 -1.14 -16.44
C ARG A 98 -8.75 -2.16 -15.30
N ILE A 99 -8.90 -1.73 -14.05
CA ILE A 99 -8.92 -2.64 -12.88
C ILE A 99 -10.09 -3.63 -13.01
N TYR A 100 -11.28 -3.12 -13.35
CA TYR A 100 -12.48 -3.91 -13.56
C TYR A 100 -12.29 -4.95 -14.66
N ASP A 101 -11.78 -4.54 -15.83
CA ASP A 101 -11.51 -5.40 -16.97
C ASP A 101 -10.42 -6.45 -16.64
N LYS A 102 -9.31 -6.06 -15.99
CA LYS A 102 -8.23 -6.97 -15.56
C LYS A 102 -8.66 -8.00 -14.52
N LEU A 103 -9.77 -7.76 -13.83
CA LEU A 103 -10.34 -8.65 -12.82
C LEU A 103 -11.55 -9.42 -13.35
N ASP A 104 -11.75 -9.45 -14.66
CA ASP A 104 -12.83 -10.18 -15.34
C ASP A 104 -14.21 -9.81 -14.78
N HIS A 105 -14.39 -8.53 -14.44
CA HIS A 105 -15.64 -7.98 -13.93
C HIS A 105 -16.13 -8.68 -12.64
N GLN A 106 -15.20 -9.17 -11.82
CA GLN A 106 -15.51 -9.97 -10.63
C GLN A 106 -14.49 -9.77 -9.51
N VAL A 107 -15.01 -9.62 -8.28
CA VAL A 107 -14.26 -9.87 -7.04
C VAL A 107 -14.77 -11.17 -6.41
N ALA A 108 -16.03 -11.18 -5.96
CA ALA A 108 -16.70 -12.38 -5.47
C ALA A 108 -17.80 -12.81 -6.44
N THR A 109 -18.66 -11.90 -6.87
CA THR A 109 -19.78 -12.19 -7.78
C THR A 109 -19.33 -12.17 -9.25
N PRO A 110 -19.54 -13.26 -10.02
CA PRO A 110 -19.25 -13.27 -11.46
C PRO A 110 -20.08 -12.24 -12.24
N ASN A 111 -19.45 -11.56 -13.21
CA ASN A 111 -20.08 -10.53 -14.05
C ASN A 111 -20.80 -9.43 -13.23
N ALA A 112 -20.23 -9.05 -12.09
CA ALA A 112 -20.79 -8.03 -11.22
C ALA A 112 -20.81 -6.68 -11.93
N GLY A 113 -21.94 -5.98 -11.95
CA GLY A 113 -21.97 -4.60 -12.42
C GLY A 113 -21.01 -3.72 -11.61
N LEU A 114 -20.48 -2.66 -12.23
CA LEU A 114 -19.40 -1.83 -11.67
C LEU A 114 -19.66 -1.32 -10.24
N GLY A 115 -20.92 -1.04 -9.87
CA GLY A 115 -21.29 -0.66 -8.50
C GLY A 115 -20.99 -1.77 -7.49
N LEU A 116 -21.56 -2.96 -7.73
CA LEU A 116 -21.33 -4.14 -6.87
C LEU A 116 -19.85 -4.54 -6.85
N PHE A 117 -19.16 -4.47 -7.99
CA PHE A 117 -17.73 -4.73 -8.05
C PHE A 117 -16.92 -3.83 -7.11
N LYS A 118 -17.21 -2.52 -7.09
CA LYS A 118 -16.53 -1.58 -6.18
C LYS A 118 -16.85 -1.87 -4.72
N ASP A 119 -18.08 -2.23 -4.42
CA ASP A 119 -18.50 -2.58 -3.06
C ASP A 119 -17.79 -3.86 -2.57
N GLU A 120 -17.71 -4.89 -3.42
CA GLU A 120 -16.98 -6.12 -3.11
C GLU A 120 -15.47 -5.88 -2.99
N LEU A 121 -14.88 -5.08 -3.88
CA LEU A 121 -13.48 -4.70 -3.81
C LEU A 121 -13.20 -4.00 -2.48
N THR A 122 -13.99 -2.98 -2.16
CA THR A 122 -13.89 -2.24 -0.90
C THR A 122 -13.95 -3.18 0.30
N LYS A 123 -14.93 -4.08 0.32
CA LYS A 123 -15.13 -5.04 1.41
C LYS A 123 -13.91 -5.93 1.65
N ILE A 124 -13.31 -6.52 0.62
CA ILE A 124 -12.16 -7.44 0.82
C ILE A 124 -10.89 -6.73 1.29
N TRP A 125 -10.78 -5.42 1.05
CA TRP A 125 -9.64 -4.59 1.43
C TRP A 125 -9.79 -3.97 2.84
N PHE A 126 -11.03 -3.74 3.28
CA PHE A 126 -11.35 -3.05 4.54
C PHE A 126 -11.95 -3.96 5.64
N THR A 127 -12.27 -5.22 5.33
CA THR A 127 -12.67 -6.18 6.37
C THR A 127 -11.46 -6.51 7.26
N ASN A 128 -11.64 -6.41 8.59
CA ASN A 128 -10.60 -6.77 9.55
C ASN A 128 -10.26 -8.26 9.48
N SER A 129 -9.00 -8.56 9.17
CA SER A 129 -8.45 -9.91 9.03
C SER A 129 -7.39 -10.25 10.10
N GLY A 130 -7.05 -9.30 10.96
CA GLY A 130 -5.96 -9.40 11.93
C GLY A 130 -6.34 -9.95 13.31
N VAL A 131 -5.32 -10.13 14.16
CA VAL A 131 -5.49 -10.40 15.60
C VAL A 131 -5.60 -9.09 16.38
N GLU A 132 -5.04 -8.00 15.84
CA GLU A 132 -5.27 -6.66 16.34
C GLU A 132 -6.58 -6.12 15.77
N LYS A 133 -7.26 -5.29 16.56
CA LYS A 133 -8.64 -4.85 16.27
C LYS A 133 -8.79 -3.99 15.00
N GLU A 134 -7.70 -3.66 14.30
CA GLU A 134 -7.69 -2.65 13.25
C GLU A 134 -6.86 -3.04 12.01
N THR A 135 -6.26 -4.25 11.93
CA THR A 135 -5.50 -4.61 10.72
C THR A 135 -6.44 -4.92 9.56
N ILE A 136 -6.55 -3.94 8.66
CA ILE A 136 -7.21 -4.08 7.37
C ILE A 136 -6.14 -4.17 6.28
N GLY A 137 -6.38 -4.99 5.26
CA GLY A 137 -5.40 -5.22 4.19
C GLY A 137 -4.95 -3.92 3.53
N PHE A 138 -5.87 -2.97 3.35
CA PHE A 138 -5.54 -1.67 2.74
C PHE A 138 -4.52 -0.88 3.57
N GLY A 139 -4.82 -0.66 4.85
CA GLY A 139 -3.93 0.05 5.78
C GLY A 139 -2.57 -0.63 5.91
N HIS A 140 -2.57 -1.95 6.07
CA HIS A 140 -1.35 -2.73 6.16
C HIS A 140 -0.50 -2.61 4.89
N ILE A 141 -1.05 -2.91 3.72
CA ILE A 141 -0.27 -2.99 2.48
C ILE A 141 0.11 -1.60 1.95
N PHE A 142 -0.81 -0.64 1.92
CA PHE A 142 -0.58 0.66 1.31
C PHE A 142 -0.01 1.70 2.29
N CYS A 143 -0.55 1.77 3.51
CA CYS A 143 -0.34 2.93 4.38
C CYS A 143 0.79 2.74 5.39
N GLY A 144 1.04 1.49 5.79
CA GLY A 144 1.96 1.19 6.87
C GLY A 144 1.36 1.52 8.24
N GLU A 145 1.60 0.65 9.21
CA GLU A 145 0.98 0.72 10.53
C GLU A 145 2.08 0.89 11.59
N PRO A 146 2.63 2.11 11.79
CA PRO A 146 3.53 2.38 12.90
C PRO A 146 2.73 2.31 14.20
N ASP A 147 3.00 1.33 15.06
CA ASP A 147 2.34 1.15 16.34
C ASP A 147 3.36 0.99 17.48
N ARG A 148 2.88 0.59 18.67
CA ARG A 148 3.75 0.34 19.83
C ARG A 148 4.71 -0.84 19.61
N LEU A 149 4.27 -1.88 18.91
CA LEU A 149 5.03 -3.11 18.67
C LEU A 149 6.03 -2.99 17.52
N GLY A 150 5.73 -2.19 16.49
CA GLY A 150 6.57 -2.10 15.31
C GLY A 150 5.96 -1.25 14.19
N LEU A 151 6.34 -1.58 12.95
CA LEU A 151 5.73 -1.04 11.75
C LEU A 151 5.15 -2.21 10.95
N GLY A 152 3.83 -2.32 10.91
CA GLY A 152 3.11 -3.27 10.05
C GLY A 152 3.20 -2.83 8.58
N GLY A 153 3.37 -3.80 7.68
CA GLY A 153 3.22 -3.61 6.23
C GLY A 153 4.06 -2.49 5.61
N MET A 154 3.44 -1.57 4.87
CA MET A 154 4.06 -0.53 4.03
C MET A 154 4.81 -1.15 2.84
N HIS A 155 4.07 -1.69 1.86
CA HIS A 155 4.61 -2.39 0.69
C HIS A 155 4.31 -1.66 -0.63
N PHE A 156 3.61 -0.53 -0.57
CA PHE A 156 3.33 0.33 -1.69
C PHE A 156 4.41 1.41 -1.85
N VAL A 157 5.03 1.46 -3.04
CA VAL A 157 6.14 2.39 -3.34
C VAL A 157 5.78 3.86 -3.08
N GLY A 158 4.54 4.28 -3.34
CA GLY A 158 4.10 5.65 -3.11
C GLY A 158 4.21 6.07 -1.64
N ARG A 159 3.98 5.15 -0.69
CA ARG A 159 4.08 5.47 0.73
C ARG A 159 5.52 5.66 1.19
N TYR A 160 6.48 5.03 0.51
CA TYR A 160 7.90 5.31 0.73
C TYR A 160 8.29 6.70 0.22
N VAL A 161 7.75 7.12 -0.93
CA VAL A 161 7.97 8.47 -1.47
C VAL A 161 7.49 9.51 -0.46
N GLU A 162 6.24 9.39 -0.03
CA GLU A 162 5.63 10.31 0.94
C GLU A 162 6.36 10.30 2.29
N ALA A 163 6.76 9.13 2.79
CA ALA A 163 7.51 9.02 4.05
C ALA A 163 8.90 9.67 3.97
N GLN A 164 9.55 9.64 2.81
CA GLN A 164 10.81 10.36 2.58
C GLN A 164 10.59 11.87 2.54
N GLU A 165 9.61 12.34 1.76
CA GLU A 165 9.30 13.76 1.61
C GLU A 165 8.91 14.41 2.95
N ASN A 166 8.09 13.71 3.74
CA ASN A 166 7.62 14.17 5.05
C ASN A 166 8.56 13.82 6.20
N LYS A 167 9.72 13.19 5.93
CA LYS A 167 10.72 12.77 6.93
C LYS A 167 10.14 11.88 8.04
N TRP A 168 9.22 11.00 7.68
CA TRP A 168 8.67 9.99 8.60
C TRP A 168 9.56 8.76 8.71
N ALA A 169 10.29 8.44 7.64
CA ALA A 169 11.13 7.25 7.59
C ALA A 169 12.28 7.39 6.58
N GLY A 170 13.25 6.47 6.69
CA GLY A 170 14.35 6.31 5.74
C GLY A 170 14.95 4.92 5.74
N ALA A 171 15.75 4.64 4.73
CA ALA A 171 16.41 3.36 4.54
C ALA A 171 17.57 3.15 5.51
N ILE A 172 18.05 1.91 5.56
CA ILE A 172 19.29 1.47 6.17
C ILE A 172 20.02 0.67 5.08
N TRP A 173 20.80 1.34 4.23
CA TRP A 173 21.46 0.67 3.10
C TRP A 173 22.78 -0.03 3.49
N GLY A 174 23.57 0.60 4.37
CA GLY A 174 24.94 0.14 4.68
C GLY A 174 25.17 -0.42 6.09
N ASN A 175 24.21 -0.29 7.00
CA ASN A 175 24.42 -0.62 8.41
C ASN A 175 23.98 -2.06 8.76
N LYS A 176 24.86 -3.03 8.50
CA LYS A 176 24.63 -4.46 8.78
C LYS A 176 24.44 -4.79 10.27
N SER A 177 24.93 -3.95 11.20
CA SER A 177 24.72 -4.19 12.63
C SER A 177 23.31 -3.84 13.09
N LEU A 178 22.60 -2.94 12.38
CA LEU A 178 21.19 -2.64 12.63
C LEU A 178 20.25 -3.54 11.84
N CYS A 179 20.58 -3.85 10.59
CA CYS A 179 19.82 -4.77 9.77
C CYS A 179 20.74 -5.50 8.79
N ASN A 180 20.82 -6.82 8.91
CA ASN A 180 21.61 -7.67 8.01
C ASN A 180 20.79 -8.23 6.83
N LYS A 181 19.52 -7.81 6.71
CA LYS A 181 18.60 -8.22 5.65
C LYS A 181 18.55 -7.15 4.57
N LEU A 182 19.46 -7.29 3.61
CA LEU A 182 19.49 -6.51 2.39
C LEU A 182 19.43 -7.49 1.22
N ASP A 183 18.35 -7.43 0.45
CA ASP A 183 18.15 -8.24 -0.76
C ASP A 183 17.53 -7.32 -1.82
N ILE A 184 18.40 -6.79 -2.68
CA ILE A 184 18.03 -5.83 -3.72
C ILE A 184 18.33 -6.46 -5.07
N LYS A 185 17.26 -6.68 -5.84
CA LYS A 185 17.34 -7.04 -7.25
C LYS A 185 16.17 -6.35 -7.93
N PRO A 186 16.41 -5.23 -8.64
CA PRO A 186 15.35 -4.47 -9.27
C PRO A 186 14.42 -5.39 -10.09
N PRO A 187 13.09 -5.22 -9.95
CA PRO A 187 12.45 -4.08 -9.29
C PRO A 187 12.21 -4.27 -7.78
N VAL A 188 12.61 -5.38 -7.15
CA VAL A 188 12.35 -5.64 -5.72
C VAL A 188 13.48 -5.11 -4.84
N TYR A 189 13.10 -4.37 -3.80
CA TYR A 189 14.00 -3.77 -2.82
C TYR A 189 13.59 -4.21 -1.41
N THR A 190 14.41 -5.05 -0.80
CA THR A 190 14.25 -5.47 0.60
C THR A 190 15.42 -4.95 1.42
N PHE A 191 15.13 -4.17 2.46
CA PHE A 191 16.13 -3.47 3.27
C PHE A 191 15.65 -3.25 4.71
N GLY A 192 16.53 -2.80 5.60
CA GLY A 192 16.13 -2.26 6.90
C GLY A 192 15.72 -0.80 6.79
N MET A 193 14.82 -0.32 7.64
CA MET A 193 14.41 1.08 7.66
C MET A 193 14.32 1.63 9.08
N LYS A 194 14.59 2.93 9.22
CA LYS A 194 14.26 3.71 10.42
C LYS A 194 12.98 4.48 10.17
N TYR A 195 12.14 4.64 11.19
CA TYR A 195 10.88 5.37 11.09
C TYR A 195 10.51 6.04 12.42
N LEU A 196 9.68 7.07 12.37
CA LEU A 196 9.07 7.68 13.55
C LEU A 196 7.96 6.78 14.08
N GLY A 197 8.02 6.40 15.35
CA GLY A 197 6.90 5.76 16.05
C GLY A 197 5.81 6.77 16.40
N LYS A 198 4.66 6.28 16.91
CA LYS A 198 3.53 7.15 17.31
C LYS A 198 3.91 8.18 18.39
N GLY A 199 4.94 7.91 19.19
CA GLY A 199 5.44 8.83 20.24
C GLY A 199 6.57 9.76 19.77
N GLY A 200 6.91 9.75 18.47
CA GLY A 200 8.02 10.53 17.90
C GLY A 200 9.40 9.88 18.08
N GLU A 201 9.49 8.71 18.72
CA GLU A 201 10.73 7.97 18.86
C GLU A 201 11.18 7.34 17.53
N VAL A 202 12.48 7.26 17.28
CA VAL A 202 12.99 6.54 16.10
C VAL A 202 13.04 5.05 16.38
N LYS A 203 12.31 4.27 15.58
CA LYS A 203 12.28 2.80 15.62
C LYS A 203 12.93 2.23 14.37
N VAL A 204 13.22 0.92 14.41
CA VAL A 204 13.82 0.16 13.30
C VAL A 204 12.88 -0.97 12.89
N LYS A 205 12.70 -1.17 11.59
CA LYS A 205 12.05 -2.36 10.99
C LYS A 205 13.07 -3.07 10.10
N CYS A 206 13.20 -4.39 10.26
CA CYS A 206 14.14 -5.21 9.51
C CYS A 206 13.61 -6.64 9.31
N PRO A 207 13.42 -7.12 8.07
CA PRO A 207 13.37 -6.35 6.82
C PRO A 207 12.03 -5.63 6.62
N ASN A 208 12.00 -4.69 5.68
CA ASN A 208 10.81 -4.28 4.95
C ASN A 208 11.14 -4.21 3.46
N GLY A 209 10.13 -4.12 2.60
CA GLY A 209 10.39 -4.03 1.18
C GLY A 209 9.19 -3.71 0.32
N TYR A 210 9.49 -3.27 -0.90
CA TYR A 210 8.53 -2.97 -1.95
C TYR A 210 9.12 -3.38 -3.30
N ALA A 211 8.28 -3.34 -4.33
CA ALA A 211 8.73 -3.45 -5.71
C ALA A 211 8.51 -2.10 -6.38
N HIS A 212 9.57 -1.55 -6.97
CA HIS A 212 9.62 -0.21 -7.53
C HIS A 212 8.66 0.00 -8.70
N ASN A 213 8.29 -1.09 -9.37
CA ASN A 213 7.35 -1.13 -10.49
C ASN A 213 5.89 -1.42 -10.06
N LEU A 214 5.58 -1.53 -8.77
CA LEU A 214 4.20 -1.81 -8.31
C LEU A 214 3.49 -0.53 -7.87
N HIS A 215 2.74 0.04 -8.81
CA HIS A 215 1.79 1.11 -8.55
C HIS A 215 0.54 0.57 -7.83
N ALA A 216 -0.28 1.48 -7.32
CA ALA A 216 -1.40 1.10 -6.48
C ALA A 216 -2.45 0.28 -7.22
N ASP A 217 -2.72 0.57 -8.50
CA ASP A 217 -3.63 -0.22 -9.32
C ASP A 217 -3.09 -1.63 -9.61
N ASP A 218 -1.78 -1.79 -9.79
CA ASP A 218 -1.15 -3.10 -9.94
C ASP A 218 -1.31 -3.94 -8.66
N ILE A 219 -1.08 -3.36 -7.49
CA ILE A 219 -1.28 -4.04 -6.20
C ILE A 219 -2.75 -4.43 -6.02
N LEU A 220 -3.69 -3.50 -6.30
CA LEU A 220 -5.12 -3.79 -6.23
C LEU A 220 -5.50 -4.98 -7.12
N VAL A 221 -5.03 -5.01 -8.36
CA VAL A 221 -5.32 -6.09 -9.30
C VAL A 221 -4.66 -7.39 -8.85
N SER A 222 -3.35 -7.42 -8.61
CA SER A 222 -2.61 -8.65 -8.32
C SER A 222 -3.05 -9.29 -7.00
N ALA A 223 -3.24 -8.49 -5.94
CA ALA A 223 -3.71 -9.03 -4.67
C ALA A 223 -5.16 -9.52 -4.75
N THR A 224 -6.01 -8.87 -5.55
CA THR A 224 -7.39 -9.35 -5.78
C THR A 224 -7.43 -10.62 -6.64
N LYS A 225 -6.55 -10.76 -7.64
CA LYS A 225 -6.36 -12.02 -8.36
C LYS A 225 -5.91 -13.14 -7.42
N ALA A 226 -4.90 -12.88 -6.59
CA ALA A 226 -4.45 -13.83 -5.57
C ALA A 226 -5.57 -14.23 -4.59
N PHE A 227 -6.40 -13.25 -4.17
CA PHE A 227 -7.58 -13.49 -3.34
C PHE A 227 -8.58 -14.46 -3.99
N LYS A 228 -8.87 -14.25 -5.28
CA LYS A 228 -9.77 -15.10 -6.08
C LYS A 228 -9.19 -16.51 -6.26
N GLU A 229 -7.91 -16.60 -6.64
CA GLU A 229 -7.24 -17.88 -6.93
C GLU A 229 -7.10 -18.75 -5.69
N LEU A 230 -6.67 -18.17 -4.56
CA LEU A 230 -6.53 -18.90 -3.31
C LEU A 230 -7.90 -19.39 -2.81
N GLY A 231 -8.93 -18.54 -2.91
CA GLY A 231 -10.34 -18.90 -2.70
C GLY A 231 -10.73 -19.29 -1.26
N LYS A 232 -9.78 -19.29 -0.32
CA LYS A 232 -9.98 -19.63 1.09
C LYS A 232 -8.91 -18.96 1.96
N ASP A 233 -9.12 -18.95 3.27
CA ASP A 233 -8.11 -18.47 4.22
C ASP A 233 -6.81 -19.28 4.12
N GLY A 234 -5.68 -18.58 4.20
CA GLY A 234 -4.36 -19.15 4.08
C GLY A 234 -3.34 -18.19 3.48
N MET A 235 -2.17 -18.72 3.17
CA MET A 235 -1.08 -18.01 2.51
C MET A 235 -0.75 -18.70 1.19
N CYS A 236 -0.39 -17.92 0.18
CA CYS A 236 0.17 -18.43 -1.07
C CYS A 236 1.21 -17.47 -1.66
N LEU A 237 2.00 -17.98 -2.60
CA LEU A 237 2.95 -17.22 -3.40
C LEU A 237 2.32 -16.93 -4.76
N TYR A 238 2.01 -15.65 -4.97
CA TYR A 238 1.45 -15.15 -6.21
C TYR A 238 2.58 -14.84 -7.20
N LYS A 239 2.54 -15.43 -8.38
CA LYS A 239 3.53 -15.14 -9.42
C LYS A 239 3.15 -13.82 -10.09
N MET A 240 4.06 -12.86 -10.08
CA MET A 240 3.81 -11.57 -10.71
C MET A 240 3.86 -11.71 -12.23
N GLU A 241 2.88 -11.13 -12.91
CA GLU A 241 2.84 -11.05 -14.37
C GLU A 241 4.07 -10.27 -14.86
N ASP A 242 4.75 -10.78 -15.88
CA ASP A 242 5.93 -10.16 -16.51
C ASP A 242 7.11 -9.81 -15.59
N ALA A 243 7.20 -10.47 -14.43
CA ALA A 243 8.22 -10.22 -13.42
C ALA A 243 8.90 -11.49 -12.91
N ASN A 244 10.19 -11.39 -12.60
CA ASN A 244 11.02 -12.48 -12.05
C ASN A 244 11.04 -12.49 -10.52
N TYR A 245 9.90 -12.24 -9.88
CA TYR A 245 9.70 -12.33 -8.44
C TYR A 245 8.26 -12.78 -8.14
N GLN A 246 7.99 -13.12 -6.88
CA GLN A 246 6.66 -13.48 -6.42
C GLN A 246 6.23 -12.53 -5.31
N SER A 247 4.94 -12.47 -5.05
CA SER A 247 4.40 -11.79 -3.88
C SER A 247 3.85 -12.81 -2.90
N VAL A 248 4.17 -12.64 -1.62
CA VAL A 248 3.51 -13.37 -0.54
C VAL A 248 2.14 -12.75 -0.35
N PHE A 249 1.09 -13.55 -0.48
CA PHE A 249 -0.28 -13.15 -0.25
C PHE A 249 -0.86 -13.92 0.93
N VAL A 250 -1.58 -13.22 1.80
CA VAL A 250 -2.32 -13.85 2.90
C VAL A 250 -3.76 -13.38 2.89
N ARG A 251 -4.67 -14.34 2.94
CA ARG A 251 -6.11 -14.17 3.10
C ARG A 251 -6.54 -14.70 4.46
N LYS A 252 -7.40 -13.96 5.15
CA LYS A 252 -8.01 -14.38 6.41
C LYS A 252 -9.37 -13.72 6.60
N ASN A 253 -10.34 -14.46 7.13
CA ASN A 253 -11.72 -14.01 7.33
C ASN A 253 -12.35 -13.44 6.05
N ASP A 254 -12.12 -14.08 4.89
CA ASP A 254 -12.57 -13.59 3.58
C ASP A 254 -12.11 -12.16 3.23
N ALA A 255 -10.99 -11.73 3.80
CA ALA A 255 -10.35 -10.46 3.48
C ALA A 255 -8.86 -10.62 3.17
N ILE A 256 -8.31 -9.63 2.49
CA ILE A 256 -6.88 -9.50 2.28
C ILE A 256 -6.24 -9.07 3.60
N LEU A 257 -5.20 -9.78 4.03
CA LEU A 257 -4.41 -9.43 5.22
C LEU A 257 -3.10 -8.76 4.83
N THR A 258 -2.35 -9.36 3.91
CA THR A 258 -1.10 -8.77 3.39
C THR A 258 -0.79 -9.25 1.98
N PHE A 259 -0.03 -8.44 1.26
CA PHE A 259 0.50 -8.71 -0.07
C PHE A 259 1.82 -7.93 -0.21
N TYR A 260 2.92 -8.64 -0.37
CA TYR A 260 4.23 -7.99 -0.52
C TYR A 260 5.16 -8.76 -1.44
N PRO A 261 6.00 -8.06 -2.23
CA PRO A 261 6.95 -8.69 -3.13
C PRO A 261 8.14 -9.27 -2.36
N ASP A 262 8.62 -10.42 -2.83
CA ASP A 262 9.78 -11.11 -2.28
C ASP A 262 10.56 -11.81 -3.43
N LEU A 263 11.89 -11.74 -3.37
CA LEU A 263 12.80 -12.40 -4.30
C LEU A 263 13.02 -13.88 -3.99
N THR A 264 12.93 -14.25 -2.71
CA THR A 264 13.17 -15.61 -2.23
C THR A 264 12.10 -16.07 -1.22
N PRO A 265 10.80 -15.92 -1.55
CA PRO A 265 9.74 -16.26 -0.62
C PRO A 265 9.75 -17.73 -0.27
N LYS A 266 9.35 -18.04 0.96
CA LYS A 266 9.26 -19.41 1.48
C LYS A 266 7.83 -19.72 1.89
N CYS A 267 7.39 -20.95 1.62
CA CYS A 267 6.16 -21.48 2.19
C CYS A 267 6.31 -21.66 3.70
N ASN A 268 5.27 -21.31 4.47
CA ASN A 268 5.27 -21.46 5.93
C ASN A 268 5.20 -22.94 6.37
N ASP A 269 4.68 -23.82 5.51
CA ASP A 269 4.58 -25.26 5.76
C ASP A 269 5.48 -26.06 4.82
N LYS A 270 5.83 -27.28 5.25
CA LYS A 270 6.68 -28.28 4.56
C LYS A 270 6.20 -28.70 3.16
N SER A 271 5.22 -28.02 2.56
CA SER A 271 4.79 -28.21 1.18
C SER A 271 5.72 -27.50 0.22
N ILE A 272 6.18 -28.23 -0.80
CA ILE A 272 7.10 -27.71 -1.84
C ILE A 272 6.37 -26.76 -2.81
N ASN A 273 5.03 -26.74 -2.81
CA ASN A 273 4.21 -25.93 -3.70
C ASN A 273 3.12 -25.18 -2.91
N CYS A 274 3.28 -23.86 -2.76
CA CYS A 274 2.29 -22.95 -2.17
C CYS A 274 1.85 -21.86 -3.16
N SER A 275 1.77 -22.18 -4.45
CA SER A 275 1.22 -21.26 -5.46
C SER A 275 -0.23 -20.88 -5.15
N CYS A 276 -0.62 -19.65 -5.47
CA CYS A 276 -2.02 -19.21 -5.34
C CYS A 276 -2.95 -19.95 -6.33
N SER A 277 -2.44 -20.24 -7.52
CA SER A 277 -3.17 -21.03 -8.50
C SER A 277 -3.14 -22.50 -8.07
N LYS A 278 -4.33 -23.14 -8.04
CA LYS A 278 -4.38 -24.60 -7.89
C LYS A 278 -3.69 -25.22 -9.10
N SER A 279 -2.74 -26.11 -8.84
CA SER A 279 -2.11 -26.95 -9.87
C SER A 279 -3.14 -27.90 -10.48
#